data_AF-H9V265-F1
#
_entry.id   AF-H9V265-F1
#
_cell.length_a   1.000
_cell.length_b   1.000
_cell.length_c   1.000
_cell.angle_alpha   90.00
_cell.angle_beta   90.00
_cell.angle_gamma   90.00
#
_symmetry.space_group_name_H-M   'P 1'
#
loop_
_entity.id
_entity.type
_entity.pdbx_description
1 polymer ?
#
loop_
_entity_poly.entity_id
_entity_poly.type
_entity_poly.pdbx_seq_one_letter_code
_entity_poly.pdbx_strand_id
1 'polypeptide(L)'
;VYQQNPDANYVKEQGFSYGIVVVGEAPYAEMFGDNLNLTIPLGGGDTIKNVCGSLKCLVILISGRPLVIEPYLPLVDAFVAAWLPGTEGRGVTDVI
;
A
#
# COMPACT_ATOMS: atom_id res chain seq x y z
N VAL A 1 4.66 -13.63 -6.60
CA VAL A 1 5.43 -13.95 -5.37
C VAL A 1 5.05 -12.94 -4.31
N TYR A 2 4.91 -13.34 -3.05
CA TYR A 2 4.64 -12.42 -1.92
C TYR A 2 5.93 -12.15 -1.15
N GLN A 3 6.15 -10.89 -0.78
CA GLN A 3 7.25 -10.44 0.07
C GLN A 3 6.73 -9.31 0.96
N GLN A 4 6.92 -9.41 2.27
CA GLN A 4 6.34 -8.45 3.22
C GLN A 4 7.00 -7.07 3.14
N ASN A 5 8.34 -7.01 3.21
CA ASN A 5 9.13 -5.79 3.13
C ASN A 5 10.21 -5.97 2.04
N PRO A 6 9.85 -5.81 0.76
CA PRO A 6 10.81 -5.94 -0.33
C PRO A 6 11.76 -4.74 -0.40
N ASP A 7 13.06 -5.04 -0.54
CA ASP A 7 14.07 -4.04 -0.87
C ASP A 7 14.11 -3.77 -2.38
N ALA A 8 14.56 -2.57 -2.78
CA ALA A 8 14.62 -2.19 -4.18
C ALA A 8 15.49 -3.13 -5.04
N ASN A 9 16.55 -3.73 -4.48
CA ASN A 9 17.41 -4.66 -5.21
C ASN A 9 16.66 -5.97 -5.54
N TYR A 10 15.95 -6.54 -4.57
CA TYR A 10 15.13 -7.74 -4.77
C TYR A 10 14.14 -7.54 -5.92
N VAL A 11 13.48 -6.39 -5.93
CA VAL A 11 12.47 -6.05 -6.94
C VAL A 11 13.08 -5.96 -8.35
N LYS A 12 14.27 -5.37 -8.47
CA LYS A 12 14.96 -5.20 -9.77
C LYS A 12 15.53 -6.50 -10.33
N GLU A 13 16.03 -7.38 -9.47
CA GLU A 13 16.71 -8.61 -9.89
C GLU A 13 15.75 -9.69 -10.42
N GLN A 14 14.49 -9.70 -9.96
CA GLN A 14 13.53 -10.75 -10.28
C GLN A 14 12.81 -10.55 -11.63
N GLY A 15 12.86 -9.37 -12.24
CA GLY A 15 12.26 -9.11 -13.55
C GLY A 15 10.72 -9.16 -13.58
N PHE A 16 10.05 -8.71 -12.51
CA PHE A 16 8.58 -8.66 -12.46
C PHE A 16 7.98 -7.69 -13.50
N SER A 17 6.81 -8.02 -14.05
CA SER A 17 6.11 -7.16 -15.02
C SER A 17 5.40 -5.97 -14.37
N TYR A 18 4.83 -6.17 -13.18
CA TYR A 18 4.20 -5.14 -12.36
C TYR A 18 4.18 -5.60 -10.88
N GLY A 19 4.05 -4.65 -9.96
CA GLY A 19 3.93 -4.89 -8.53
C GLY A 19 2.58 -4.45 -7.98
N ILE A 20 2.04 -5.19 -7.01
CA ILE A 20 0.90 -4.75 -6.20
C ILE A 20 1.42 -4.54 -4.77
N VAL A 21 1.29 -3.32 -4.27
CA VAL A 21 1.74 -2.90 -2.94
C VAL A 21 0.53 -2.66 -2.07
N VAL A 22 0.35 -3.48 -1.04
CA VAL A 22 -0.73 -3.34 -0.07
C VAL A 22 -0.18 -2.74 1.21
N VAL A 23 -0.64 -1.54 1.57
CA VAL A 23 -0.20 -0.81 2.78
C VAL A 23 -1.42 -0.24 3.49
N GLY A 24 -1.28 0.12 4.76
CA GLY A 24 -2.45 0.57 5.52
C GLY A 24 -2.24 0.80 7.00
N GLU A 25 -3.34 1.15 7.67
CA GLU A 25 -3.39 1.27 9.14
C GLU A 25 -3.48 -0.10 9.82
N ALA A 26 -2.95 -0.22 11.03
CA ALA A 26 -3.27 -1.33 11.92
C ALA A 26 -4.71 -1.18 12.44
N PRO A 27 -5.39 -2.27 12.88
CA PRO A 27 -6.73 -2.17 13.46
C PRO A 27 -6.77 -1.29 14.72
N TYR A 28 -7.83 -0.48 14.84
CA TYR A 28 -8.10 0.36 16.01
C TYR A 28 -9.60 0.52 16.24
N ALA A 29 -9.98 0.97 17.44
CA ALA A 29 -11.34 1.35 17.78
C ALA A 29 -11.33 2.51 18.79
N GLU A 30 -12.34 3.38 18.69
CA GLU A 30 -12.58 4.49 19.62
C GLU A 30 -11.31 5.33 19.84
N MET A 31 -10.90 5.53 21.10
CA MET A 31 -9.76 6.37 21.49
C MET A 31 -8.42 5.88 20.93
N PHE A 32 -8.29 4.58 20.64
CA PHE A 32 -7.06 4.05 20.02
C PHE A 32 -6.89 4.45 18.56
N GLY A 33 -7.94 5.01 17.94
CA GLY A 33 -7.91 5.55 16.60
C GLY A 33 -7.42 7.00 16.52
N ASP A 34 -7.30 7.72 17.64
CA ASP A 34 -6.93 9.13 17.63
C ASP A 34 -5.52 9.33 17.08
N ASN A 35 -5.41 10.03 15.95
CA ASN A 35 -4.15 10.27 15.26
C ASN A 35 -4.20 11.63 14.54
N LEU A 36 -3.30 12.54 14.92
CA LEU A 36 -3.23 13.88 14.35
C LEU A 36 -2.37 13.94 13.06
N ASN A 37 -1.52 12.94 12.82
CA ASN A 37 -0.59 12.95 11.70
C ASN A 37 -1.18 12.31 10.43
N LEU A 38 -2.04 11.30 10.58
CA LEU A 38 -2.71 10.60 9.48
C LEU A 38 -1.76 10.11 8.35
N THR A 39 -0.53 9.72 8.71
CA THR A 39 0.45 9.15 7.78
C THR A 39 0.31 7.64 7.67
N ILE A 40 0.76 7.07 6.54
CA ILE A 40 0.79 5.62 6.32
C ILE A 40 1.84 5.00 7.27
N PRO A 41 1.45 4.12 8.20
CA PRO A 41 2.37 3.58 9.21
C PRO A 41 3.19 2.39 8.69
N LEU A 42 3.95 1.76 9.59
CA LEU A 42 4.64 0.48 9.38
C LEU A 42 5.63 0.46 8.19
N GLY A 43 6.23 1.60 7.86
CA GLY A 43 7.15 1.70 6.73
C GLY A 43 6.48 1.56 5.36
N GLY A 44 5.14 1.63 5.28
CA GLY A 44 4.42 1.46 4.00
C GLY A 44 4.86 2.48 2.93
N GLY A 45 5.21 3.69 3.34
CA GLY A 45 5.79 4.69 2.44
C GLY A 45 7.12 4.27 1.81
N ASP A 46 7.97 3.56 2.54
CA ASP A 46 9.24 3.06 2.03
C ASP A 46 9.02 1.86 1.11
N THR A 47 8.06 0.98 1.43
CA THR A 47 7.64 -0.11 0.54
C THR A 47 7.12 0.42 -0.80
N ILE A 48 6.30 1.47 -0.79
CA ILE A 48 5.82 2.13 -2.02
C ILE A 48 7.02 2.64 -2.83
N LYS A 49 7.97 3.34 -2.20
CA LYS A 49 9.15 3.88 -2.90
C LYS A 49 10.03 2.77 -3.49
N ASN A 50 10.27 1.69 -2.73
CA ASN A 50 11.13 0.59 -3.17
C ASN A 50 10.55 -0.14 -4.39
N VAL A 51 9.25 -0.41 -4.37
CA VAL A 51 8.57 -1.15 -5.45
C VAL A 51 8.24 -0.21 -6.61
N CYS A 52 7.46 0.84 -6.36
CA CYS A 52 6.96 1.71 -7.43
C CYS A 52 8.04 2.60 -8.05
N GLY A 53 9.16 2.84 -7.34
CA GLY A 53 10.34 3.47 -7.93
C GLY A 53 11.15 2.55 -8.86
N SER A 54 10.86 1.24 -8.88
CA SER A 54 11.64 0.24 -9.63
C SER A 54 10.87 -0.40 -10.79
N LEU A 55 9.54 -0.49 -10.73
CA LEU A 55 8.69 -1.00 -11.82
C LEU A 55 7.27 -0.44 -11.72
N LYS A 56 6.44 -0.75 -12.74
CA LYS A 56 5.01 -0.40 -12.74
C LYS A 56 4.28 -0.95 -11.52
N CYS A 57 3.48 -0.11 -10.87
CA CYS A 57 3.03 -0.37 -9.52
C CYS A 57 1.59 0.08 -9.26
N LEU A 58 0.78 -0.83 -8.72
CA LEU A 58 -0.53 -0.55 -8.14
C LEU A 58 -0.40 -0.49 -6.62
N VAL A 59 -0.82 0.61 -6.00
CA VAL A 59 -0.92 0.73 -4.54
C VAL A 59 -2.36 0.55 -4.10
N ILE A 60 -2.58 -0.38 -3.16
CA ILE A 60 -3.86 -0.60 -2.48
C ILE A 60 -3.71 -0.13 -1.04
N LEU A 61 -4.47 0.90 -0.67
CA LEU A 61 -4.49 1.45 0.68
C LEU A 61 -5.65 0.87 1.49
N ILE A 62 -5.31 0.17 2.57
CA ILE A 62 -6.25 -0.32 3.58
C ILE A 62 -6.29 0.68 4.73
N SER A 63 -7.40 1.38 4.91
CA SER A 63 -7.50 2.43 5.92
C SER A 63 -8.93 2.63 6.40
N GLY A 64 -9.10 3.03 7.66
CA GLY A 64 -10.41 3.39 8.20
C GLY A 64 -10.86 4.80 7.80
N ARG A 65 -9.93 5.60 7.26
CA ARG A 65 -10.08 7.04 6.99
C ARG A 65 -9.04 7.50 5.95
N PRO A 66 -9.20 8.69 5.36
CA PRO A 66 -8.17 9.27 4.48
C PRO A 66 -6.82 9.43 5.20
N LEU A 67 -5.73 9.10 4.50
CA LEU A 67 -4.34 9.28 4.94
C LEU A 67 -3.56 10.12 3.94
N VAL A 68 -2.43 10.66 4.39
CA VAL A 68 -1.47 11.39 3.56
C VAL A 68 -0.79 10.43 2.58
N ILE A 69 -1.20 10.49 1.31
CA ILE A 69 -0.64 9.70 0.20
C ILE A 69 0.09 10.56 -0.85
N GLU A 70 -0.15 11.88 -0.87
CA GLU A 70 0.40 12.83 -1.85
C GLU A 70 1.89 12.63 -2.16
N PRO A 71 2.81 12.45 -1.18
CA PRO A 71 4.24 12.32 -1.46
C PRO A 71 4.62 11.10 -2.31
N TYR A 72 3.73 10.11 -2.38
CA TYR A 72 3.97 8.85 -3.07
C TYR A 72 3.25 8.77 -4.42
N LEU A 73 2.15 9.52 -4.60
CA LEU A 73 1.35 9.50 -5.84
C LEU A 73 2.16 9.68 -7.13
N PRO A 74 3.20 10.53 -7.22
CA PRO A 74 4.00 10.66 -8.44
C PRO A 74 4.74 9.38 -8.87
N LEU A 75 4.95 8.43 -7.95
CA LEU A 75 5.61 7.15 -8.22
C LEU A 75 4.61 6.04 -8.55
N VAL A 76 3.32 6.27 -8.35
CA VAL A 76 2.29 5.23 -8.38
C VAL A 76 1.51 5.30 -9.69
N ASP A 77 1.49 4.21 -10.46
CA ASP A 77 0.76 4.16 -11.74
C ASP A 77 -0.75 4.06 -11.55
N ALA A 78 -1.19 3.35 -10.50
CA ALA A 78 -2.59 3.19 -10.14
C ALA A 78 -2.77 3.12 -8.61
N PHE A 79 -3.84 3.70 -8.09
CA PHE A 79 -4.12 3.78 -6.67
C PHE A 79 -5.56 3.36 -6.35
N VAL A 80 -5.74 2.50 -5.36
CA VAL A 80 -7.04 2.04 -4.87
C VAL A 80 -7.15 2.30 -3.38
N ALA A 81 -8.15 3.08 -2.96
CA ALA A 81 -8.57 3.16 -1.57
C ALA A 81 -9.57 2.03 -1.28
N ALA A 82 -9.11 0.96 -0.64
CA ALA A 82 -9.90 -0.25 -0.38
C ALA A 82 -10.61 -0.24 0.99
N TRP A 83 -10.41 0.82 1.78
CA TRP A 83 -10.99 1.01 3.11
C TRP A 83 -10.68 -0.18 4.04
N LEU A 84 -11.69 -0.71 4.75
CA LEU A 84 -11.61 -1.93 5.55
C LEU A 84 -12.50 -3.00 4.88
N PRO A 85 -11.97 -3.77 3.90
CA PRO A 85 -12.79 -4.59 2.98
C PRO A 85 -13.42 -5.85 3.61
N GLY A 86 -13.15 -6.13 4.88
CA GLY A 86 -13.68 -7.29 5.58
C GLY A 86 -13.07 -8.62 5.11
N THR A 87 -13.85 -9.70 5.19
CA THR A 87 -13.36 -11.07 4.97
C THR A 87 -13.23 -11.44 3.50
N GLU A 88 -14.03 -10.81 2.62
CA GLU A 88 -14.12 -11.15 1.20
C GLU A 88 -13.05 -10.42 0.36
N GLY A 89 -11.77 -10.63 0.69
CA GLY A 89 -10.64 -9.98 0.02
C GLY A 89 -10.55 -10.23 -1.49
N ARG A 90 -11.24 -11.24 -2.01
CA ARG A 90 -11.39 -11.47 -3.46
C ARG A 90 -12.12 -10.34 -4.18
N GLY A 91 -13.00 -9.62 -3.49
CA GLY A 91 -13.66 -8.44 -4.07
C GLY A 91 -12.68 -7.34 -4.47
N VAL A 92 -11.47 -7.31 -3.86
CA VAL A 92 -10.40 -6.40 -4.28
C VAL A 92 -9.81 -6.84 -5.62
N THR A 93 -9.60 -8.15 -5.82
CA THR A 93 -9.06 -8.69 -7.07
C THR A 93 -10.07 -8.73 -8.22
N ASP A 94 -11.38 -8.67 -7.94
CA ASP A 94 -12.41 -8.65 -8.99
C ASP A 94 -12.39 -7.36 -9.84
N VAL A 95 -11.74 -6.29 -9.35
CA VAL A 95 -11.67 -4.97 -10.02
C VAL A 95 -10.26 -4.62 -10.52
N ILE A 96 -9.27 -5.49 -10.29
CA ILE A 96 -7.85 -5.29 -10.63
C ILE A 96 -7.46 -6.24 -11.75
#